data_AF-A0A3A0A343-F1
#
_entry.id   AF-A0A3A0A343-F1
#
_cell.length_a   1.000
_cell.length_b   1.000
_cell.length_c   1.000
_cell.angle_alpha   90.00
_cell.angle_beta   90.00
_cell.angle_gamma   90.00
#
_symmetry.space_group_name_H-M   'P 1'
#
loop_
_entity.id
_entity.type
_entity.pdbx_description
1 polymer ?
#
loop_
_entity_poly.entity_id
_entity_poly.type
_entity_poly.pdbx_seq_one_letter_code
_entity_poly.pdbx_strand_id
1 'polypeptide(L)' 'MTDRIPDHPFRRTHLFTLRLWVEPVAADQAEIRGRVQHVLTGEALYFRTWPALLAFVEEKLAELEAKYPDSGKENQP' A
#
# COMPACT_ATOMS: atom_id res chain seq x y z
N MET A 1 -6.33 23.60 -29.66
CA MET A 1 -5.57 22.38 -30.00
C MET A 1 -5.09 21.80 -28.68
N THR A 2 -6.01 21.22 -27.92
CA THR A 2 -5.72 20.59 -26.63
C THR A 2 -5.49 19.12 -26.93
N ASP A 3 -4.24 18.70 -26.85
CA ASP A 3 -3.86 17.30 -26.86
C ASP A 3 -4.59 16.63 -25.70
N ARG A 4 -5.68 15.92 -26.01
CA ARG A 4 -6.27 14.96 -25.09
C ARG A 4 -5.24 13.86 -25.01
N ILE A 5 -4.37 13.93 -24.00
CA ILE A 5 -3.62 12.76 -23.53
C ILE A 5 -4.69 11.66 -23.45
N PRO A 6 -4.62 10.62 -24.29
CA PRO A 6 -5.58 9.53 -24.23
C PRO A 6 -5.57 9.08 -22.78
N ASP A 7 -6.74 8.99 -22.17
CA ASP A 7 -6.95 8.43 -20.85
C ASP A 7 -6.34 7.02 -20.86
N HIS A 8 -5.03 6.94 -20.63
CA HIS A 8 -4.31 5.70 -20.51
C HIS A 8 -4.97 5.08 -19.30
N PRO A 9 -5.58 3.89 -19.42
CA PRO A 9 -6.31 3.28 -18.31
C PRO A 9 -5.35 3.28 -17.13
N PHE A 10 -5.56 4.24 -16.21
CA PHE A 10 -4.55 4.62 -15.25
C PHE A 10 -4.11 3.34 -14.57
N ARG A 11 -2.81 3.03 -14.60
CA ARG A 11 -2.28 1.89 -13.85
C ARG A 11 -2.89 1.99 -12.46
N ARG A 12 -3.67 0.97 -12.08
CA ARG A 12 -4.48 1.01 -10.87
C ARG A 12 -3.52 0.84 -9.70
N THR A 13 -3.07 1.97 -9.15
CA THR A 13 -1.98 2.01 -8.18
C THR A 13 -2.54 2.30 -6.81
N HIS A 14 -2.20 1.45 -5.83
CA HIS A 14 -2.31 1.81 -4.42
C HIS A 14 -1.05 2.55 -3.99
N LEU A 15 -1.24 3.72 -3.36
CA LEU A 15 -0.15 4.52 -2.81
C LEU A 15 -0.26 4.54 -1.29
N PHE A 16 0.88 4.34 -0.62
CA PHE A 16 0.96 4.32 0.83
C PHE A 16 2.03 5.29 1.31
N THR A 17 1.81 5.89 2.46
CA THR A 17 2.87 6.54 3.24
C THR A 17 3.29 5.61 4.38
N LEU A 18 4.59 5.40 4.53
CA LEU A 18 5.16 4.66 5.65
C LEU A 18 5.94 5.61 6.56
N ARG A 19 5.58 5.63 7.85
CA ARG A 19 6.34 6.32 8.90
C ARG A 19 6.93 5.28 9.84
N LEU A 20 8.23 5.38 10.10
CA LEU A 20 8.94 4.59 11.10
C LEU A 20 9.52 5.53 12.16
N TRP A 21 9.49 5.12 13.42
CA TRP A 21 10.13 5.86 14.51
C TRP A 21 10.58 4.91 15.61
N VAL A 22 11.59 5.35 16.35
CA VAL A 22 12.02 4.69 17.58
C VAL A 22 11.19 5.25 18.73
N GLU A 23 10.58 4.37 19.50
CA GLU A 23 9.81 4.71 20.69
C GLU A 23 10.57 4.22 21.94
N PRO A 24 10.99 5.11 22.85
CA PRO A 24 11.59 4.69 24.11
C PRO A 24 10.51 4.04 24.99
N VAL A 25 10.76 2.81 25.41
CA VAL A 25 9.83 2.02 26.25
C VAL A 25 10.33 1.85 27.69
N ALA A 26 11.65 1.97 27.93
CA ALA A 26 12.26 2.06 29.26
C ALA A 26 13.62 2.77 29.18
N ALA A 27 14.30 2.95 30.32
CA ALA A 27 15.58 3.66 30.42
C ALA A 27 16.64 3.21 29.40
N ASP A 28 16.69 1.91 29.09
CA ASP A 28 17.64 1.32 28.15
C ASP A 28 16.97 0.50 27.03
N GLN A 29 15.66 0.69 26.82
CA GLN A 29 14.91 -0.08 25.82
C GLN A 29 14.19 0.86 24.86
N ALA A 30 14.36 0.58 23.57
CA ALA A 30 13.70 1.29 22.50
C ALA A 30 13.11 0.28 21.51
N GLU A 31 11.88 0.53 21.07
CA GLU A 31 11.19 -0.30 20.10
C GLU A 31 11.00 0.47 18.80
N ILE A 32 11.14 -0.23 17.67
CA ILE A 32 10.78 0.34 16.37
C ILE A 32 9.27 0.23 16.22
N ARG A 33 8.65 1.35 15.89
CA ARG A 33 7.23 1.49 15.58
C ARG A 33 7.06 1.91 14.15
N GLY A 34 5.94 1.49 13.58
CA GLY A 34 5.54 1.86 12.24
C GLY A 34 4.09 2.29 12.17
N ARG A 35 3.79 3.13 11.19
CA ARG A 35 2.44 3.43 10.72
C ARG A 35 2.47 3.43 9.20
N VAL A 36 1.64 2.58 8.60
CA VAL A 36 1.32 2.64 7.18
C VAL A 36 -0.05 3.27 7.02
N GLN A 37 -0.22 4.11 6.01
CA GLN A 37 -1.49 4.72 5.67
C GLN A 37 -1.67 4.69 4.15
N HIS A 38 -2.83 4.23 3.70
CA HIS A 38 -3.24 4.32 2.31
C HIS A 38 -3.63 5.76 1.98
N VAL A 39 -3.01 6.34 0.94
CA VAL A 39 -3.09 7.78 0.65
C VAL A 39 -4.50 8.20 0.26
N LEU A 40 -5.21 7.38 -0.52
CA LEU A 40 -6.52 7.76 -1.04
C LEU A 40 -7.67 7.52 -0.05
N THR A 41 -7.63 6.43 0.71
CA THR A 41 -8.72 6.09 1.65
C THR A 41 -8.45 6.60 3.06
N GLY A 42 -7.20 6.92 3.39
CA GLY A 42 -6.80 7.31 4.74
C GLY A 42 -6.72 6.15 5.74
N GLU A 43 -7.09 4.94 5.34
CA GLU A 43 -6.99 3.72 6.16
C GLU A 43 -5.55 3.49 6.60
N ALA A 44 -5.35 3.16 7.88
CA ALA A 44 -4.02 3.08 8.46
C ALA A 44 -3.87 1.93 9.46
N LEU A 45 -2.69 1.33 9.48
CA LEU A 45 -2.26 0.33 10.44
C LEU A 45 -1.02 0.82 11.20
N TYR A 46 -1.11 0.80 12.53
CA TYR A 46 0.07 0.89 13.39
C TYR A 46 0.65 -0.52 13.58
N PHE A 47 1.95 -0.68 13.39
CA PHE A 47 2.60 -1.98 13.46
C PHE A 47 3.93 -1.91 14.22
N ARG A 48 4.33 -3.07 14.75
CA ARG A 48 5.59 -3.27 15.47
C ARG A 48 6.52 -4.26 14.77
N THR A 49 5.98 -5.01 13.81
CA THR A 49 6.67 -6.09 13.11
C THR A 49 6.46 -5.93 11.60
N TRP A 50 7.46 -6.32 10.82
CA TRP A 50 7.36 -6.28 9.37
C TRP A 50 6.25 -7.18 8.79
N PRO A 51 6.01 -8.40 9.32
CA PRO A 51 4.89 -9.23 8.84
C PRO A 51 3.52 -8.57 8.93
N ALA A 52 3.27 -7.74 9.96
CA ALA A 52 2.01 -7.01 10.08
C ALA A 52 1.84 -5.95 8.98
N LEU A 53 2.93 -5.29 8.56
CA LEU A 53 2.90 -4.38 7.41
C LEU A 53 2.61 -5.14 6.11
N LEU A 54 3.30 -6.26 5.87
CA LEU A 54 3.12 -7.04 4.65
C LEU A 54 1.69 -7.54 4.52
N ALA A 55 1.12 -8.10 5.59
CA ALA A 55 -0.27 -8.57 5.59
C ALA A 55 -1.26 -7.46 5.21
N PHE A 56 -1.07 -6.23 5.71
CA PHE A 56 -1.91 -5.09 5.33
C PHE A 56 -1.78 -4.73 3.85
N VAL A 57 -0.56 -4.73 3.31
CA VAL A 57 -0.35 -4.41 1.88
C VAL A 57 -0.90 -5.52 0.97
N GLU A 58 -0.73 -6.78 1.36
CA GLU A 58 -1.28 -7.95 0.66
C GLU A 58 -2.81 -7.95 0.62
N GLU A 59 -3.47 -7.55 1.72
CA GLU A 59 -4.92 -7.38 1.75
C GLU A 59 -5.36 -6.34 0.70
N LYS A 60 -4.70 -5.18 0.65
CA LYS A 60 -5.05 -4.14 -0.34
C LYS A 60 -4.71 -4.55 -1.77
N LEU A 61 -3.67 -5.35 -1.96
CA LEU A 61 -3.39 -5.96 -3.25
C LEU A 61 -4.50 -6.93 -3.67
N ALA A 62 -4.95 -7.80 -2.77
CA ALA A 62 -6.04 -8.74 -3.04
C ALA A 62 -7.37 -8.02 -3.33
N GLU A 63 -7.68 -6.94 -2.62
CA GLU A 63 -8.83 -6.07 -2.93
C GLU A 63 -8.74 -5.49 -4.34
N LEU A 64 -7.55 -5.04 -4.75
CA LEU A 64 -7.31 -4.53 -6.09
C LEU A 64 -7.54 -5.61 -7.15
N GLU A 65 -7.00 -6.81 -6.93
CA GLU A 65 -7.14 -7.94 -7.83
C GLU A 65 -8.59 -8.43 -7.92
N ALA A 66 -9.29 -8.54 -6.79
CA ALA A 66 -10.69 -8.96 -6.74
C ALA A 66 -11.62 -7.99 -7.47
N LYS A 67 -11.33 -6.68 -7.38
CA LYS A 67 -12.09 -5.65 -8.10
C LYS A 67 -11.83 -5.70 -9.61
N TYR A 68 -10.73 -6.34 -10.03
CA TYR A 68 -10.27 -6.34 -11.41
C TYR A 68 -9.63 -7.69 -11.81
N PRO A 69 -10.44 -8.76 -11.95
CA PRO A 69 -9.93 -10.12 -12.18
C PRO A 69 -9.24 -10.34 -13.54
N ASP A 70 -9.32 -9.38 -14.47
CA ASP A 70 -8.97 -9.59 -15.89
C ASP A 70 -7.66 -8.91 -16.34
N SER A 71 -6.86 -8.34 -15.43
CA SER A 71 -5.57 -7.73 -15.78
C SER A 71 -4.43 -8.71 -16.08
N GLY A 72 -4.70 -10.03 -16.06
CA GLY A 72 -3.70 -11.09 -16.25
C GLY A 72 -3.90 -11.96 -17.50
N LYS A 73 -4.86 -11.65 -18.37
CA LYS A 73 -5.16 -12.46 -19.58
C LYS A 73 -5.01 -11.64 -20.87
N GLU A 74 -3.93 -10.90 -21.01
CA GLU A 74 -3.54 -10.37 -22.31
C GLU A 74 -2.14 -10.90 -22.67
N ASN A 75 -2.08 -11.62 -23.79
CA ASN A 75 -0.94 -12.29 -24.41
C ASN A 75 -0.69 -13.74 -23.98
N GLN A 76 -1.49 -14.65 -24.54
CA GLN A 76 -0.96 -15.93 -24.98
C GLN A 76 -1.13 -16.00 -26.51
N PRO A 77 -0.03 -16.06 -27.30
CA PRO A 77 -0.11 -16.28 -28.74
C PRO A 77 -0.62 -17.69 -29.06
#